data_AF-A0A4T0NIY1-F1
#
_entry.id   AF-A0A4T0NIY1-F1
#
_cell.length_a   1.000
_cell.length_b   1.000
_cell.length_c   1.000
_cell.angle_alpha   90.00
_cell.angle_beta   90.00
_cell.angle_gamma   90.00
#
_symmetry.space_group_name_H-M   'P 1'
#
loop_
_entity.id
_entity.type
_entity.pdbx_description
1 polymer ?
#
loop_
_entity_poly.entity_id
_entity_poly.type
_entity_poly.pdbx_seq_one_letter_code
_entity_poly.pdbx_strand_id
1 'polypeptide(L)'
;MTIEVQKTADKNVKVDLLPFSIEYQGVADISTYFHPMGNTAAFRGRKITARDVSLGERVQGVCVSEIISDGHKSAKKPVKATKYSMDDEEDDDNEESNDDEPEEQPQQSQQSVSQVFQSTGHSFTDFRIWMPDDHVAETTHPLCRLEEQQKLFTLINTID
;
A
#
# COMPACT_ATOMS: atom_id res chain seq x y z
N MET A 1 18.05 1.19 3.34
CA MET A 1 16.58 1.12 3.43
C MET A 1 16.24 -0.19 4.10
N THR A 2 15.67 -0.14 5.30
CA THR A 2 15.32 -1.32 6.07
C THR A 2 13.80 -1.42 6.07
N ILE A 3 13.28 -2.58 5.66
CA ILE A 3 11.85 -2.88 5.67
C ILE A 3 11.63 -3.88 6.80
N GLU A 4 10.86 -3.49 7.81
CA GLU A 4 10.49 -4.35 8.92
C GLU A 4 9.03 -4.78 8.79
N VAL A 5 8.77 -6.07 8.93
CA VAL A 5 7.42 -6.65 8.93
C VAL A 5 7.14 -7.23 10.31
N GLN A 6 6.25 -6.60 11.07
CA GLN A 6 5.81 -7.15 12.35
C GLN A 6 4.76 -8.24 12.11
N LYS A 7 5.07 -9.47 12.53
CA LYS A 7 4.19 -10.63 12.34
C LYS A 7 3.14 -10.72 13.45
N THR A 8 1.88 -10.81 13.04
CA THR A 8 0.71 -11.01 13.92
C THR A 8 0.10 -12.39 13.64
N ALA A 9 -0.84 -12.87 14.47
CA ALA A 9 -1.46 -14.20 14.33
C ALA A 9 -2.01 -14.45 12.90
N ASP A 10 -1.74 -15.63 12.35
CA ASP A 10 -2.02 -15.97 10.95
C ASP A 10 -3.44 -16.55 10.78
N LYS A 11 -4.32 -15.79 10.12
CA LYS A 11 -5.59 -16.28 9.57
C LYS A 11 -5.40 -16.59 8.09
N ASN A 12 -5.72 -17.81 7.68
CA ASN A 12 -5.72 -18.16 6.26
C ASN A 12 -6.92 -17.48 5.56
N VAL A 13 -6.67 -16.75 4.49
CA VAL A 13 -7.68 -16.03 3.71
C VAL A 13 -7.69 -16.48 2.26
N LYS A 14 -8.88 -16.41 1.65
CA LYS A 14 -9.03 -16.56 0.21
C LYS A 14 -8.75 -15.24 -0.48
N VAL A 15 -7.84 -15.24 -1.44
CA VAL A 15 -7.49 -14.07 -2.25
C VAL A 15 -7.99 -14.26 -3.68
N ASP A 16 -8.75 -13.27 -4.17
CA ASP A 16 -9.27 -13.23 -5.53
C ASP A 16 -8.69 -12.00 -6.25
N LEU A 17 -7.92 -12.23 -7.32
CA LEU A 17 -7.39 -11.20 -8.21
C LEU A 17 -8.35 -11.01 -9.38
N LEU A 18 -9.00 -9.86 -9.45
CA LEU A 18 -9.94 -9.51 -10.51
C LEU A 18 -9.21 -8.88 -11.72
N PRO A 19 -9.72 -9.08 -12.95
CA PRO A 19 -9.09 -8.53 -14.15
C PRO A 19 -9.42 -7.04 -14.37
N PHE A 20 -9.96 -6.37 -13.36
CA PHE A 20 -10.42 -4.99 -13.42
C PHE A 20 -9.88 -4.20 -12.23
N SER A 21 -9.52 -2.94 -12.45
CA SER A 21 -9.20 -2.02 -11.37
C SER A 21 -10.48 -1.56 -10.67
N ILE A 22 -10.44 -1.55 -9.34
CA ILE A 22 -11.52 -1.05 -8.49
C ILE A 22 -10.95 0.10 -7.67
N GLU A 23 -11.47 1.31 -7.88
CA GLU A 23 -10.98 2.51 -7.18
C GLU A 23 -11.36 2.53 -5.69
N TYR A 24 -12.36 1.75 -5.30
CA TYR A 24 -12.78 1.61 -3.91
C TYR A 24 -11.77 0.82 -3.08
N GLN A 25 -11.27 1.43 -2.01
CA GLN A 25 -10.45 0.78 -0.99
C GLN A 25 -11.24 0.74 0.33
N GLY A 26 -11.57 -0.46 0.80
CA GLY A 26 -12.32 -0.63 2.05
C GLY A 26 -12.93 -2.02 2.18
N VAL A 27 -13.73 -2.20 3.23
CA VAL A 27 -14.47 -3.44 3.48
C VAL A 27 -15.66 -3.52 2.53
N ALA A 28 -15.71 -4.59 1.74
CA ALA A 28 -16.84 -4.90 0.87
C ALA A 28 -17.42 -6.27 1.22
N ASP A 29 -18.75 -6.39 1.23
CA ASP A 29 -19.41 -7.68 1.34
C ASP A 29 -19.41 -8.39 -0.02
N ILE A 30 -18.29 -9.05 -0.30
CA ILE A 30 -18.08 -9.81 -1.55
C ILE A 30 -19.11 -10.94 -1.67
N SER A 31 -19.50 -11.55 -0.55
CA SER A 31 -20.37 -12.74 -0.53
C SER A 31 -21.78 -12.46 -1.06
N THR A 32 -22.25 -11.22 -0.91
CA THR A 32 -23.58 -10.77 -1.36
C THR A 32 -23.65 -10.48 -2.85
N TYR A 33 -22.54 -10.13 -3.51
CA TYR A 33 -22.55 -9.67 -4.90
C TYR A 33 -21.72 -10.52 -5.86
N PHE A 34 -20.81 -11.34 -5.32
CA PHE A 34 -19.90 -12.16 -6.10
C PHE A 34 -20.19 -13.64 -5.86
N HIS A 35 -20.92 -14.25 -6.79
CA HIS A 35 -21.36 -15.64 -6.71
C HIS A 35 -20.67 -16.48 -7.79
N PRO A 36 -19.48 -17.02 -7.50
CA PRO A 36 -18.81 -17.92 -8.43
C PRO A 36 -19.57 -19.25 -8.54
N MET A 37 -19.86 -19.67 -9.77
CA MET A 37 -20.36 -21.00 -10.10
C MET A 37 -19.18 -21.83 -10.64
N GLY A 38 -18.52 -22.57 -9.74
CA GLY A 38 -17.26 -23.26 -10.04
C GLY A 38 -16.15 -22.26 -10.39
N ASN A 39 -15.66 -22.33 -11.63
CA ASN A 39 -14.60 -21.47 -12.16
C ASN A 39 -15.13 -20.33 -13.02
N THR A 40 -16.42 -20.00 -12.93
CA THR A 40 -17.01 -18.90 -13.68
C THR A 40 -17.79 -17.98 -12.75
N ALA A 41 -17.73 -16.69 -13.00
CA ALA A 41 -18.52 -15.69 -12.29
C ALA A 41 -18.94 -14.58 -13.24
N ALA A 42 -19.90 -13.76 -12.80
CA ALA A 42 -20.20 -12.50 -13.44
C ALA A 42 -19.72 -11.36 -12.53
N PHE A 43 -18.97 -10.41 -13.10
CA PHE A 43 -18.57 -9.20 -12.39
C PHE A 43 -18.94 -7.99 -13.24
N ARG A 44 -19.77 -7.09 -12.69
CA ARG A 44 -20.31 -5.91 -13.40
C ARG A 44 -20.90 -6.24 -14.78
N GLY A 45 -21.65 -7.35 -14.87
CA GLY A 45 -22.30 -7.80 -16.11
C GLY A 45 -21.37 -8.48 -17.12
N ARG A 46 -20.09 -8.68 -16.81
CA ARG A 46 -19.14 -9.40 -17.67
C ARG A 46 -18.86 -10.78 -17.12
N LYS A 47 -18.82 -11.78 -18.01
CA LYS A 47 -18.38 -13.13 -17.65
C LYS A 47 -16.87 -13.12 -17.45
N ILE A 48 -16.44 -13.74 -16.34
CA ILE A 48 -15.04 -13.95 -16.01
C ILE A 48 -14.82 -15.40 -15.60
N THR A 49 -13.63 -15.91 -15.90
CA THR A 49 -13.22 -17.28 -15.60
C THR A 49 -12.05 -17.30 -14.65
N ALA A 50 -12.11 -18.18 -13.67
CA ALA A 50 -11.11 -18.34 -12.63
C ALA A 50 -10.10 -19.42 -12.97
N ARG A 51 -8.87 -19.18 -12.54
CA ARG A 51 -7.82 -20.19 -12.38
C ARG A 51 -7.28 -20.12 -10.96
N ASP A 52 -7.21 -21.27 -10.31
CA ASP A 52 -6.55 -21.38 -9.02
C ASP A 52 -5.02 -21.45 -9.27
N VAL A 53 -4.28 -20.66 -8.50
CA VAL A 53 -2.83 -20.54 -8.57
C VAL A 53 -2.26 -20.81 -7.19
N SER A 54 -1.32 -21.74 -7.13
CA SER A 54 -0.55 -22.02 -5.92
C SER A 54 0.72 -21.18 -5.91
N LEU A 55 1.10 -20.68 -4.73
CA LEU A 55 2.38 -20.00 -4.54
C LEU A 55 3.58 -20.94 -4.59
N GLY A 56 3.37 -22.26 -4.63
CA GLY A 56 4.43 -23.26 -4.65
C GLY A 56 4.82 -23.74 -3.25
N GLU A 57 5.63 -24.81 -3.21
CA GLU A 57 6.05 -25.43 -1.95
C GLU A 57 6.89 -24.47 -1.11
N ARG A 58 6.62 -24.43 0.20
CA ARG A 58 7.36 -23.64 1.21
C ARG A 58 7.29 -22.11 1.04
N VAL A 59 6.38 -21.61 0.20
CA VAL A 59 6.11 -20.17 0.04
C VAL A 59 4.76 -19.83 0.69
N GLN A 60 4.69 -18.70 1.38
CA GLN A 60 3.46 -18.18 1.97
C GLN A 60 3.30 -16.70 1.61
N GLY A 61 2.10 -16.34 1.15
CA GLY A 61 1.70 -14.96 0.93
C GLY A 61 1.21 -14.34 2.25
N VAL A 62 1.58 -13.09 2.48
CA VAL A 62 1.21 -12.34 3.68
C VAL A 62 0.63 -11.00 3.28
N CYS A 63 -0.52 -10.63 3.83
CA CYS A 63 -1.11 -9.32 3.63
C CYS A 63 -0.56 -8.32 4.65
N VAL A 64 0.08 -7.27 4.17
CA VAL A 64 0.66 -6.21 5.00
C VAL A 64 -0.03 -4.87 4.75
N SER A 65 -0.12 -4.04 5.77
CA SER A 65 -0.51 -2.63 5.67
C SER A 65 0.71 -1.77 5.97
N GLU A 66 0.97 -0.77 5.15
CA GLU A 66 2.01 0.22 5.42
C GLU A 66 1.61 1.06 6.64
N ILE A 67 2.50 1.15 7.63
CA ILE A 67 2.38 2.12 8.71
C ILE A 67 3.18 3.35 8.26
N ILE A 68 2.48 4.36 7.75
CA ILE A 68 3.08 5.68 7.60
C ILE A 68 3.26 6.23 9.01
N SER A 69 4.50 6.22 9.50
CA SER A 69 4.83 6.93 10.73
C SER A 69 4.57 8.42 10.47
N ASP A 70 3.63 9.00 11.20
CA ASP A 70 3.23 10.42 11.13
C ASP A 70 4.39 11.33 11.59
N GLY A 71 5.46 11.38 10.81
CA GLY A 71 6.62 12.22 11.00
C GLY A 71 6.59 13.41 10.05
N HIS A 72 5.50 14.20 10.06
CA HIS A 72 5.42 15.61 9.63
C HIS A 72 3.95 16.08 9.53
N LYS A 73 3.16 15.92 10.59
CA LYS A 73 2.06 16.87 10.81
C LYS A 73 2.66 18.09 11.48
N SER A 74 3.27 18.97 10.69
CA SER A 74 3.52 20.33 11.15
C SER A 74 2.15 20.89 11.56
N ALA A 75 1.99 21.10 12.87
CA ALA A 75 0.84 21.77 13.41
C ALA A 75 0.74 23.11 12.67
N LYS A 76 -0.21 23.25 11.75
CA LYS A 76 -0.54 24.53 11.17
C LYS A 76 -0.98 25.38 12.36
N LYS A 77 -0.10 26.30 12.81
CA LYS A 77 -0.45 27.33 13.79
C LYS A 77 -1.79 27.93 13.33
N PRO A 78 -2.80 28.03 14.20
CA PRO A 78 -4.04 28.68 13.83
C PRO A 78 -3.69 30.12 13.44
N VAL A 79 -3.90 30.45 12.17
CA VAL A 79 -3.81 31.82 11.67
C VAL A 79 -4.92 32.57 12.40
N LYS A 80 -4.55 33.43 13.36
CA LYS A 80 -5.47 34.37 13.97
C LYS A 80 -6.05 35.22 12.84
N ALA A 81 -7.34 35.08 12.58
CA ALA A 81 -8.06 35.96 11.68
C ALA A 81 -8.05 37.37 12.31
N THR A 82 -7.22 38.27 11.77
CA THR A 82 -7.27 39.69 12.09
C THR A 82 -8.61 40.22 11.57
N LYS A 83 -9.53 40.48 12.50
CA LYS A 83 -10.76 41.21 12.20
C LYS A 83 -10.37 42.62 11.78
N TYR A 84 -10.74 43.00 10.57
CA TYR A 84 -10.69 44.40 10.13
C TYR A 84 -11.75 45.16 10.93
N SER A 85 -11.31 45.95 11.89
CA SER A 85 -12.05 47.09 12.43
C SER A 85 -11.45 48.35 11.83
N MET A 86 -12.26 49.09 11.08
CA MET A 86 -11.99 50.48 10.73
C MET A 86 -12.15 51.31 12.00
N ASP A 87 -11.10 52.04 12.38
CA ASP A 87 -11.18 53.40 12.94
C ASP A 87 -9.76 53.98 13.03
N ASP A 88 -9.58 55.08 12.32
CA ASP A 88 -8.87 56.32 12.68
C ASP A 88 -7.56 56.33 13.50
N GLU A 89 -6.57 56.92 12.81
CA GLU A 89 -5.64 57.97 13.24
C GLU A 89 -4.43 57.64 14.14
N GLU A 90 -3.28 58.01 13.56
CA GLU A 90 -2.04 58.59 14.10
C GLU A 90 -1.21 57.89 15.20
N ASP A 91 0.08 57.80 14.86
CA ASP A 91 1.26 58.26 15.62
C ASP A 91 2.28 57.23 16.13
N ASP A 92 3.52 57.68 15.95
CA ASP A 92 4.76 57.45 16.71
C ASP A 92 5.64 56.17 16.62
N ASP A 93 6.86 56.46 16.16
CA ASP A 93 8.17 56.16 16.73
C ASP A 93 8.77 54.74 16.80
N ASN A 94 9.79 54.56 15.94
CA ASN A 94 11.20 54.24 16.22
C ASN A 94 11.54 53.37 17.45
N GLU A 95 12.25 52.24 17.24
CA GLU A 95 13.62 52.02 17.74
C GLU A 95 14.21 50.63 17.38
N GLU A 96 15.54 50.63 17.26
CA GLU A 96 16.43 49.53 16.92
C GLU A 96 16.45 48.39 17.97
N SER A 97 16.76 47.17 17.54
CA SER A 97 17.44 46.17 18.38
C SER A 97 18.21 45.17 17.50
N ASN A 98 19.54 45.24 17.58
CA ASN A 98 20.45 44.17 17.15
C ASN A 98 20.39 43.03 18.16
N ASP A 99 20.35 41.79 17.70
CA ASP A 99 20.81 40.65 18.49
C ASP A 99 21.51 39.62 17.57
N ASP A 100 22.76 39.35 17.92
CA ASP A 100 23.66 38.31 17.42
C ASP A 100 23.10 36.92 17.77
N GLU A 101 22.84 36.06 16.78
CA GLU A 101 22.68 34.61 17.02
C GLU A 101 23.75 33.81 16.24
N PRO A 102 24.38 32.81 16.88
CA PRO A 102 25.51 32.07 16.31
C PRO A 102 25.08 31.11 15.19
N GLU A 103 25.95 30.94 14.19
CA GLU A 103 25.82 29.93 13.13
C GLU A 103 25.71 28.51 13.72
N GLU A 104 24.48 28.01 13.88
CA GLU A 104 24.24 26.58 14.02
C GLU A 104 24.55 25.90 12.69
N GLN A 105 25.66 25.16 12.65
CA GLN A 105 25.93 24.22 11.57
C GLN A 105 24.75 23.25 11.45
N PRO A 106 24.12 23.11 10.26
CA PRO A 106 23.09 22.12 10.08
C PRO A 106 23.74 20.73 10.18
N GLN A 107 23.57 20.09 11.34
CA GLN A 107 23.74 18.64 11.46
C GLN A 107 22.83 18.02 10.41
N GLN A 108 23.44 17.50 9.34
CA GLN A 108 22.79 16.61 8.41
C GLN A 108 22.32 15.39 9.21
N SER A 109 21.10 15.47 9.72
CA SER A 109 20.36 14.29 10.12
C SER A 109 20.23 13.44 8.87
N GLN A 110 21.06 12.40 8.77
CA GLN A 110 20.79 11.29 7.88
C GLN A 110 19.45 10.71 8.33
N GLN A 111 18.36 11.22 7.75
CA GLN A 111 17.04 10.63 7.89
C GLN A 111 17.15 9.24 7.26
N SER A 112 17.37 8.24 8.11
CA SER A 112 17.20 6.85 7.71
C SER A 112 15.73 6.68 7.36
N VAL A 113 15.43 6.64 6.06
CA VAL A 113 14.09 6.32 5.58
C VAL A 113 13.81 4.86 5.96
N SER A 114 13.09 4.69 7.06
CA SER A 114 12.57 3.41 7.53
C SER A 114 11.12 3.31 7.11
N GLN A 115 10.78 2.30 6.31
CA GLN A 115 9.40 1.97 5.98
C GLN A 115 8.99 0.77 6.82
N VAL A 116 7.96 0.95 7.64
CA VAL A 116 7.45 -0.08 8.54
C VAL A 116 6.15 -0.62 7.97
N PHE A 117 6.10 -1.93 7.78
CA PHE A 117 4.88 -2.62 7.38
C PHE A 117 4.38 -3.47 8.55
N GLN A 118 3.07 -3.47 8.77
CA GLN A 118 2.44 -4.32 9.75
C GLN A 118 1.70 -5.45 9.03
N SER A 119 1.94 -6.69 9.47
CA SER A 119 1.10 -7.79 9.02
C SER A 119 -0.33 -7.56 9.50
N THR A 120 -1.28 -7.60 8.57
CA THR A 120 -2.71 -7.56 8.91
C THR A 120 -3.19 -8.84 9.61
N GLY A 121 -2.31 -9.85 9.78
CA GLY A 121 -2.65 -11.16 10.32
C GLY A 121 -3.36 -12.06 9.30
N HIS A 122 -3.35 -11.71 8.01
CA HIS A 122 -3.90 -12.55 6.95
C HIS A 122 -2.78 -13.14 6.10
N SER A 123 -2.87 -14.44 5.83
CA SER A 123 -1.93 -15.17 4.98
C SER A 123 -2.66 -16.09 4.01
N PHE A 124 -1.99 -16.51 2.95
CA PHE A 124 -2.54 -17.40 1.93
C PHE A 124 -1.44 -18.25 1.29
N THR A 125 -1.78 -19.47 0.87
CA THR A 125 -0.90 -20.36 0.09
C THR A 125 -1.33 -20.43 -1.36
N ASP A 126 -2.62 -20.20 -1.61
CA ASP A 126 -3.26 -20.30 -2.89
C ASP A 126 -4.17 -19.08 -3.08
N PHE A 127 -4.30 -18.65 -4.33
CA PHE A 127 -5.14 -17.52 -4.71
C PHE A 127 -5.77 -17.79 -6.07
N ARG A 128 -6.83 -17.06 -6.38
CA ARG A 128 -7.58 -17.22 -7.61
C ARG A 128 -7.36 -16.03 -8.52
N ILE A 129 -6.97 -16.28 -9.76
CA ILE A 129 -6.90 -15.26 -10.79
C ILE A 129 -8.14 -15.36 -11.66
N TRP A 130 -8.88 -14.26 -11.74
CA TRP A 130 -10.00 -14.13 -12.64
C TRP A 130 -9.57 -13.43 -13.92
N MET A 131 -9.96 -13.98 -15.06
CA MET A 131 -9.64 -13.48 -16.39
C MET A 131 -10.93 -13.16 -17.14
N PRO A 132 -10.94 -12.16 -18.04
CA PRO A 132 -12.04 -11.97 -18.97
C PRO A 132 -12.19 -13.19 -19.88
N ASP A 133 -13.42 -13.55 -20.25
CA ASP A 133 -13.72 -14.69 -21.14
C ASP A 133 -13.18 -14.50 -22.58
N ASP A 134 -12.66 -13.30 -22.89
CA ASP A 134 -12.12 -12.91 -24.19
C ASP A 134 -10.78 -13.61 -24.47
N HIS A 135 -10.79 -14.90 -24.82
CA HIS A 135 -9.73 -15.66 -25.52
C HIS A 135 -8.26 -15.48 -25.07
N VAL A 136 -7.98 -15.00 -23.86
CA VAL A 136 -6.61 -14.95 -23.35
C VAL A 136 -6.21 -16.37 -23.00
N ALA A 137 -5.28 -16.94 -23.77
CA ALA A 137 -4.75 -18.26 -23.49
C ALA A 137 -4.21 -18.30 -22.07
N GLU A 138 -4.63 -19.27 -21.27
CA GLU A 138 -4.34 -19.37 -19.84
C GLU A 138 -2.84 -19.35 -19.51
N THR A 139 -1.99 -19.66 -20.49
CA THR A 139 -0.53 -19.70 -20.40
C THR A 139 0.15 -18.34 -20.56
N THR A 140 -0.58 -17.30 -20.99
CA THR A 140 0.01 -15.97 -21.22
C THR A 140 0.00 -15.09 -19.98
N HIS A 141 -0.77 -15.43 -18.96
CA HIS A 141 -0.81 -14.61 -17.75
C HIS A 141 0.47 -14.84 -16.92
N PRO A 142 1.28 -13.81 -16.62
CA PRO A 142 2.59 -13.98 -15.97
C PRO A 142 2.47 -14.63 -14.59
N LEU A 143 1.43 -14.30 -13.84
CA LEU A 143 1.16 -14.90 -12.53
C LEU A 143 0.78 -16.39 -12.60
N CYS A 144 0.37 -16.90 -13.75
CA CYS A 144 0.12 -18.33 -13.93
C CYS A 144 1.42 -19.15 -14.07
N ARG A 145 2.57 -18.49 -14.22
CA ARG A 145 3.90 -19.10 -14.33
C ARG A 145 4.75 -18.83 -13.08
N LEU A 146 4.13 -18.40 -11.99
CA LEU A 146 4.84 -17.99 -10.78
C LEU A 146 5.72 -19.11 -10.22
N GLU A 147 5.22 -20.34 -10.21
CA GLU A 147 5.98 -21.51 -9.76
C GLU A 147 7.22 -21.78 -10.65
N GLU A 148 7.08 -21.67 -11.98
CA GLU A 148 8.19 -21.80 -12.93
C GLU A 148 9.26 -20.74 -12.67
N GLN A 149 8.82 -19.49 -12.44
CA GLN A 149 9.70 -18.36 -12.13
C GLN A 149 10.45 -18.58 -10.81
N GLN A 150 9.77 -19.02 -9.76
CA GLN A 150 10.40 -19.32 -8.46
C GLN A 150 11.47 -20.40 -8.59
N LYS A 151 11.18 -21.51 -9.28
CA LYS A 151 12.15 -22.58 -9.53
C LYS A 151 13.37 -22.07 -10.27
N LEU A 152 13.16 -21.21 -11.27
CA LEU A 152 14.24 -20.59 -12.03
C LEU A 152 15.11 -19.68 -11.14
N PHE A 153 14.51 -18.88 -10.26
CA PHE A 153 15.27 -18.05 -9.30
C PHE A 153 16.06 -18.88 -8.30
N THR A 154 15.48 -19.97 -7.78
CA THR A 154 16.22 -20.90 -6.90
C THR A 154 17.41 -21.52 -7.62
N LEU A 155 17.24 -21.92 -8.89
CA LEU A 155 18.32 -22.47 -9.70
C LEU A 155 19.43 -21.45 -9.96
N ILE A 156 19.09 -20.23 -10.35
CA ILE A 156 20.08 -19.17 -10.59
C ILE A 156 20.90 -18.89 -9.32
N ASN A 157 20.25 -18.82 -8.16
CA ASN A 157 20.92 -18.52 -6.90
C ASN A 157 21.69 -19.72 -6.31
N THR A 158 21.61 -20.90 -6.93
CA THR A 158 22.37 -22.11 -6.53
C THR A 158 23.50 -22.45 -7.49
N ILE A 159 23.58 -21.78 -8.64
CA ILE A 159 24.72 -21.90 -9.57
C ILE A 159 25.77 -20.87 -9.12
N ASP A 160 26.73 -21.35 -8.33
CA ASP A 160 28.03 -20.72 -8.10
C ASP A 160 28.95 -20.87 -9.33
#